data_AF-A0A4R5E6H9-F1
#
_entry.id   AF-A0A4R5E6H9-F1
#
_cell.length_a   1.000
_cell.length_b   1.000
_cell.length_c   1.000
_cell.angle_alpha   90.00
_cell.angle_beta   90.00
_cell.angle_gamma   90.00
#
_symmetry.space_group_name_H-M   'P 1'
#
loop_
_entity.id
_entity.type
_entity.pdbx_description
1 polymer ?
#
loop_
_entity_poly.entity_id
_entity_poly.type
_entity_poly.pdbx_seq_one_letter_code
_entity_poly.pdbx_strand_id
1 'polypeptide(L)'
;MDAWLQVLSTLAAAVIGGVIAPQITQARERRAARALVRERIADVESLRWLEDPYLEYKRALAALEAAALIARVPRDVVQRYMQAADAARSVMEEAPGAGPNGEDVSFMPDGPETLAHAKSLDQLSAALWHPWLARLSGISRRLRK
;
A
#
# COMPACT_ATOMS: atom_id res chain seq x y z
N MET A 1 38.57 -39.46 -18.69
CA MET A 1 37.24 -38.89 -18.41
C MET A 1 37.44 -37.40 -18.10
N ASP A 2 36.50 -36.52 -18.48
CA ASP A 2 36.18 -35.31 -17.68
C ASP A 2 36.65 -33.89 -18.05
N ALA A 3 37.35 -33.61 -19.16
CA ALA A 3 37.56 -32.19 -19.55
C ALA A 3 36.25 -31.53 -20.04
N TRP A 4 35.52 -32.23 -20.91
CA TRP A 4 34.22 -31.78 -21.42
C TRP A 4 33.13 -31.74 -20.34
N LEU A 5 33.18 -32.63 -19.34
CA LEU A 5 32.23 -32.64 -18.21
C LEU A 5 32.50 -31.49 -17.22
N GLN A 6 33.76 -31.07 -17.04
CA GLN A 6 34.09 -29.88 -16.25
C GLN A 6 33.65 -28.58 -16.94
N VAL A 7 33.79 -28.48 -18.27
CA VAL A 7 33.29 -27.33 -19.03
C VAL A 7 31.75 -27.30 -19.02
N LEU A 8 31.09 -28.44 -19.17
CA LEU A 8 29.61 -28.49 -19.12
C LEU A 8 29.06 -28.11 -17.74
N SER A 9 29.68 -28.59 -16.66
CA SER A 9 29.25 -28.30 -15.29
C SER A 9 29.49 -26.84 -14.89
N THR A 10 30.58 -26.22 -15.35
CA THR A 10 30.83 -24.78 -15.12
C THR A 10 29.90 -23.88 -15.93
N LEU A 11 29.59 -24.24 -17.19
CA LEU A 11 28.57 -23.55 -18.00
C LEU A 11 27.16 -23.70 -17.42
N ALA A 12 26.78 -24.90 -16.98
CA ALA A 12 25.49 -25.13 -16.33
C ALA A 12 25.36 -24.33 -15.03
N ALA A 13 26.42 -24.31 -14.19
CA ALA A 13 26.45 -23.50 -12.96
C ALA A 13 26.37 -21.99 -13.26
N ALA A 14 27.03 -21.51 -14.31
CA ALA A 14 27.00 -20.11 -14.71
C ALA A 14 25.61 -19.67 -15.24
N VAL A 15 24.92 -20.53 -15.99
CA VAL A 15 23.56 -20.25 -16.48
C VAL A 15 22.55 -20.27 -15.34
N ILE A 16 22.66 -21.24 -14.43
CA ILE A 16 21.81 -21.34 -13.24
C ILE A 16 22.03 -20.13 -12.32
N GLY A 17 23.28 -19.75 -12.05
CA GLY A 17 23.62 -18.56 -11.27
C GLY A 17 23.16 -17.26 -11.93
N GLY A 18 23.33 -17.14 -13.25
CA GLY A 18 22.96 -15.96 -14.03
C GLY A 18 21.45 -15.75 -14.20
N VAL A 19 20.64 -16.81 -14.17
CA VAL A 19 19.17 -16.71 -14.34
C VAL A 19 18.43 -16.73 -13.01
N ILE A 20 18.89 -17.50 -12.02
CA ILE A 20 18.18 -17.65 -10.74
C ILE A 20 18.52 -16.51 -9.78
N ALA A 21 19.78 -16.06 -9.71
CA ALA A 21 20.16 -15.01 -8.76
C ALA A 21 19.40 -13.68 -9.00
N PRO A 22 19.20 -13.20 -10.25
CA PRO A 22 18.39 -12.00 -10.49
C PRO A 22 16.93 -12.17 -10.07
N GLN A 23 16.36 -13.38 -10.21
CA GLN A 23 14.96 -13.62 -9.82
C GLN A 23 14.77 -13.57 -8.31
N ILE A 24 15.72 -14.10 -7.54
CA ILE A 24 15.68 -14.05 -6.06
C ILE A 24 15.84 -12.60 -5.58
N THR A 25 16.78 -11.85 -6.14
CA THR A 25 16.98 -10.43 -5.82
C THR A 25 15.74 -9.61 -6.15
N GLN A 26 15.17 -9.79 -7.35
CA GLN A 26 13.92 -9.13 -7.74
C GLN A 26 12.74 -9.51 -6.84
N ALA A 27 12.65 -10.76 -6.39
CA ALA A 27 11.58 -11.18 -5.47
C ALA A 27 11.72 -10.50 -4.10
N ARG A 28 12.95 -10.37 -3.57
CA ARG A 28 13.23 -9.66 -2.31
C ARG A 28 12.90 -8.17 -2.43
N GLU A 29 13.34 -7.52 -3.50
CA GLU A 29 13.05 -6.10 -3.77
C GLU A 29 11.53 -5.83 -3.85
N ARG A 30 10.78 -6.71 -4.51
CA ARG A 30 9.31 -6.59 -4.57
C ARG A 30 8.64 -6.71 -3.21
N ARG A 31 9.13 -7.59 -2.33
CA ARG A 31 8.62 -7.71 -0.95
C ARG A 31 8.98 -6.48 -0.13
N ALA A 32 10.22 -6.00 -0.24
CA ALA A 32 10.68 -4.79 0.45
C ALA A 32 9.86 -3.56 0.03
N ALA A 33 9.60 -3.37 -1.27
CA ALA A 33 8.77 -2.28 -1.75
C ALA A 33 7.34 -2.32 -1.17
N ARG A 34 6.74 -3.51 -1.04
CA ARG A 34 5.40 -3.66 -0.42
C ARG A 34 5.41 -3.44 1.09
N ALA A 35 6.48 -3.85 1.77
CA ALA A 35 6.67 -3.57 3.18
C ALA A 35 6.75 -2.05 3.42
N LEU A 36 7.48 -1.33 2.56
CA LEU A 36 7.56 0.13 2.59
C LEU A 36 6.18 0.78 2.38
N VAL A 37 5.36 0.31 1.43
CA VAL A 37 4.00 0.84 1.29
C VAL A 37 3.20 0.68 2.58
N ARG A 38 3.36 -0.45 3.26
CA ARG A 38 2.69 -0.73 4.53
C ARG A 38 3.12 0.19 5.65
N GLU A 39 4.41 0.48 5.73
CA GLU A 39 4.97 1.47 6.65
C GLU A 39 4.35 2.85 6.37
N ARG A 40 4.26 3.26 5.10
CA ARG A 40 3.62 4.53 4.73
C ARG A 40 2.12 4.58 5.00
N ILE A 41 1.41 3.45 4.95
CA ILE A 41 0.02 3.40 5.41
C ILE A 41 -0.05 3.69 6.91
N ALA A 42 0.82 3.08 7.71
CA ALA A 42 0.87 3.32 9.15
C ALA A 42 1.18 4.80 9.47
N ASP A 43 2.13 5.42 8.75
CA ASP A 43 2.44 6.85 8.88
C ASP A 43 1.21 7.73 8.60
N VAL A 44 0.45 7.42 7.55
CA VAL A 44 -0.77 8.17 7.20
C VAL A 44 -1.85 7.97 8.26
N GLU A 45 -2.03 6.75 8.77
CA GLU A 45 -3.05 6.44 9.78
C GLU A 45 -2.72 7.02 11.14
N SER A 46 -1.45 7.10 11.54
CA SER A 46 -1.07 7.76 12.79
C SER A 46 -1.38 9.25 12.71
N LEU A 47 -1.04 9.90 11.59
CA LEU A 47 -1.24 11.32 11.38
C LEU A 47 -2.70 11.70 11.08
N ARG A 48 -3.57 10.74 10.78
CA ARG A 48 -4.97 11.00 10.41
C ARG A 48 -5.80 11.54 11.58
N TRP A 49 -5.40 11.23 12.81
CA TRP A 49 -6.06 11.70 14.01
C TRP A 49 -5.69 13.16 14.30
N LEU A 50 -6.61 13.91 14.90
CA LEU A 50 -6.67 15.39 14.98
C LEU A 50 -5.45 16.12 15.55
N GLU A 51 -4.48 15.42 16.14
CA GLU A 51 -3.37 16.05 16.87
C GLU A 51 -2.27 16.57 15.94
N ASP A 52 -2.17 16.06 14.71
CA ASP A 52 -0.99 16.29 13.87
C ASP A 52 -1.15 17.36 12.76
N PRO A 53 -0.09 18.11 12.40
CA PRO A 53 -0.15 19.17 11.41
C PRO A 53 -0.61 18.70 10.02
N TYR A 54 -1.57 19.41 9.41
CA TYR A 54 -2.11 19.10 8.07
C TYR A 54 -1.02 18.94 6.98
N LEU A 55 0.06 19.73 7.06
CA LEU A 55 1.19 19.64 6.13
C LEU A 55 1.94 18.30 6.26
N GLU A 56 2.09 17.77 7.46
CA GLU A 56 2.77 16.49 7.70
C GLU A 56 1.93 15.34 7.17
N TYR A 57 0.62 15.41 7.38
CA TYR A 57 -0.32 14.46 6.80
C TYR A 57 -0.29 14.43 5.26
N LYS A 58 -0.29 15.59 4.59
CA LYS A 58 -0.17 15.65 3.12
C LYS A 58 1.19 15.13 2.63
N ARG A 59 2.27 15.36 3.38
CA ARG A 59 3.58 14.76 3.07
C ARG A 59 3.56 13.23 3.21
N ALA A 60 2.90 12.70 4.22
CA ALA A 60 2.73 11.25 4.40
C ALA A 60 1.92 10.63 3.26
N LEU A 61 0.83 11.28 2.82
CA LEU A 61 0.06 10.85 1.64
C LEU A 61 0.90 10.84 0.35
N ALA A 62 1.72 11.88 0.13
CA ALA A 62 2.61 11.92 -1.02
C ALA A 62 3.71 10.83 -0.96
N ALA A 63 4.26 10.58 0.23
CA ALA A 63 5.24 9.50 0.45
C ALA A 63 4.61 8.12 0.22
N LEU A 64 3.36 7.92 0.63
CA LEU A 64 2.58 6.72 0.32
C LEU A 64 2.38 6.53 -1.18
N GLU A 65 1.97 7.57 -1.91
CA GLU A 65 1.80 7.49 -3.37
C GLU A 65 3.11 7.11 -4.06
N ALA A 66 4.24 7.71 -3.66
CA ALA A 66 5.56 7.38 -4.18
C ALA A 66 5.95 5.91 -3.90
N ALA A 67 5.76 5.43 -2.67
CA ALA A 67 6.03 4.04 -2.31
C ALA A 67 5.14 3.07 -3.12
N ALA A 68 3.86 3.41 -3.31
CA ALA A 68 2.90 2.60 -4.03
C ALA A 68 3.23 2.48 -5.52
N LEU A 69 3.75 3.56 -6.13
CA LEU A 69 4.27 3.56 -7.50
C LEU A 69 5.46 2.59 -7.64
N ILE A 70 6.42 2.63 -6.72
CA ILE A 70 7.59 1.73 -6.71
C ILE A 70 7.13 0.26 -6.57
N ALA A 71 6.18 0.00 -5.67
CA ALA A 71 5.61 -1.33 -5.45
C ALA A 71 4.66 -1.80 -6.56
N ARG A 72 4.39 -0.97 -7.57
CA ARG A 72 3.46 -1.20 -8.69
C ARG A 72 2.03 -1.55 -8.22
N VAL A 73 1.57 -0.89 -7.16
CA VAL A 73 0.18 -0.99 -6.71
C VAL A 73 -0.72 -0.27 -7.74
N PRO A 74 -1.91 -0.80 -8.07
CA PRO A 74 -2.83 -0.13 -8.98
C PRO A 74 -3.19 1.28 -8.49
N ARG A 75 -2.97 2.29 -9.34
CA ARG A 75 -3.18 3.70 -9.02
C ARG A 75 -4.60 4.00 -8.55
N ASP A 76 -5.61 3.32 -9.12
CA ASP A 76 -7.02 3.51 -8.74
C ASP A 76 -7.30 3.08 -7.29
N VAL A 77 -6.63 2.04 -6.81
CA VAL A 77 -6.77 1.56 -5.42
C VAL A 77 -6.13 2.55 -4.46
N VAL A 78 -4.92 3.04 -4.79
CA VAL A 78 -4.20 4.04 -3.98
C VAL A 78 -4.99 5.34 -3.88
N GLN A 79 -5.48 5.86 -5.00
CA GLN A 79 -6.24 7.11 -5.03
C GLN A 79 -7.54 7.03 -4.23
N ARG A 80 -8.27 5.90 -4.31
CA ARG A 80 -9.49 5.71 -3.49
C ARG A 80 -9.17 5.71 -2.00
N TYR A 81 -8.07 5.08 -1.60
CA TYR A 81 -7.63 5.13 -0.21
C TYR A 81 -7.29 6.55 0.21
N MET A 82 -6.48 7.29 -0.57
CA MET A 82 -6.11 8.66 -0.23
C MET A 82 -7.33 9.58 -0.10
N GLN A 83 -8.30 9.46 -1.02
CA GLN A 83 -9.56 10.22 -0.97
C GLN A 83 -10.40 9.87 0.27
N ALA A 84 -10.50 8.58 0.59
CA ALA A 84 -11.27 8.14 1.76
C ALA A 84 -10.56 8.52 3.07
N ALA A 85 -9.23 8.52 3.11
CA ALA A 85 -8.44 8.98 4.24
C ALA A 85 -8.59 10.50 4.46
N ASP A 86 -8.57 11.28 3.37
CA ASP A 86 -8.82 12.73 3.41
C ASP A 86 -10.24 13.02 3.95
N ALA A 87 -11.26 12.32 3.44
CA ALA A 87 -12.64 12.49 3.88
C ALA A 87 -12.85 12.06 5.34
N ALA A 88 -12.23 10.96 5.76
CA ALA A 88 -12.30 10.53 7.16
C ALA A 88 -11.61 11.52 8.10
N ARG A 89 -10.56 12.23 7.65
CA ARG A 89 -9.91 13.29 8.41
C ARG A 89 -10.79 14.54 8.53
N SER A 90 -11.45 14.98 7.45
CA SER A 90 -12.30 16.17 7.51
C SER A 90 -13.48 16.02 8.48
N VAL A 91 -14.05 14.81 8.58
CA VAL A 91 -15.09 14.49 9.59
C VAL A 91 -14.58 14.66 11.02
N MET A 92 -13.29 14.40 11.26
CA MET A 92 -12.68 14.64 12.57
C MET A 92 -12.49 16.13 12.82
N GLU A 93 -12.04 16.91 11.84
CA GLU A 93 -11.90 18.37 11.96
C GLU A 93 -13.21 19.08 12.29
N GLU A 94 -14.34 18.54 11.83
CA GLU A 94 -15.68 19.06 12.11
C GLU A 94 -16.28 18.52 13.44
N ALA A 95 -15.63 17.55 14.08
CA ALA A 95 -16.12 16.95 15.31
C ALA A 95 -16.08 17.97 16.47
N PRO A 96 -17.14 18.09 17.28
CA PRO A 96 -17.11 18.93 18.46
C PRO A 96 -16.01 18.47 19.42
N GLY A 97 -15.03 19.33 19.69
CA GLY A 97 -13.95 19.03 20.65
C GLY A 97 -14.41 18.96 22.11
N ALA A 98 -15.66 19.31 22.38
CA ALA A 98 -16.32 19.13 23.68
C ALA A 98 -17.81 18.82 23.44
N GLY A 99 -18.37 17.94 24.26
CA GLY A 99 -19.79 17.63 24.21
C GLY A 99 -20.65 18.85 24.57
N PRO A 100 -21.99 18.79 24.38
CA PRO A 100 -22.91 19.88 24.71
C PRO A 100 -22.76 20.42 26.15
N ASN A 101 -22.25 19.58 27.05
CA ASN A 101 -22.06 19.87 28.47
C ASN A 101 -20.59 20.12 28.86
N GLY A 102 -19.68 20.28 27.89
CA GLY A 102 -18.24 20.43 28.15
C GLY A 102 -17.54 19.14 28.57
N GLU A 103 -18.20 17.99 28.42
CA GLU A 103 -17.60 16.68 28.66
C GLU A 103 -16.61 16.33 27.54
N ASP A 104 -15.50 15.70 27.92
CA ASP A 104 -14.51 15.18 26.98
C ASP A 104 -15.10 13.95 26.30
N VAL A 105 -15.63 14.14 25.10
CA VAL A 105 -16.26 13.05 24.34
C VAL A 105 -15.20 12.50 23.42
N SER A 106 -14.86 11.23 23.62
CA SER A 106 -14.10 10.48 22.62
C SER A 106 -15.01 10.29 21.40
N PHE A 107 -14.91 11.20 20.43
CA PHE A 107 -15.68 11.14 19.20
C PHE A 107 -15.03 10.10 18.28
N MET A 108 -15.64 8.91 18.23
CA MET A 108 -15.34 7.93 17.21
C MET A 108 -16.39 8.06 16.11
N PRO A 109 -16.09 8.70 14.97
CA PRO A 109 -17.05 8.84 13.89
C PRO A 109 -17.38 7.47 13.33
N ASP A 110 -18.63 7.06 13.46
CA ASP A 110 -19.19 5.86 12.83
C ASP A 110 -20.01 6.26 11.58
N GLY A 111 -19.36 7.04 10.71
CA GLY A 111 -19.97 7.64 9.52
C GLY A 111 -19.71 6.85 8.24
N PRO A 112 -20.43 7.17 7.15
CA PRO A 112 -20.18 6.58 5.83
C PRO A 112 -18.74 6.81 5.34
N GLU A 113 -18.09 7.89 5.76
CA GLU A 113 -16.69 8.20 5.47
C GLU A 113 -15.73 7.22 6.15
N THR A 114 -15.97 6.91 7.44
CA THR A 114 -15.19 5.91 8.19
C THR A 114 -15.32 4.53 7.58
N LEU A 115 -16.53 4.14 7.15
CA LEU A 115 -16.77 2.87 6.46
C LEU A 115 -16.09 2.84 5.07
N ALA A 116 -16.16 3.94 4.32
CA ALA A 116 -15.49 4.07 3.02
C ALA A 116 -13.97 3.97 3.17
N HIS A 117 -13.41 4.60 4.21
CA HIS A 117 -12.00 4.51 4.58
C HIS A 117 -11.61 3.06 4.90
N ALA A 118 -12.29 2.41 5.84
CA ALA A 118 -12.01 1.02 6.21
C ALA A 118 -12.06 0.08 5.00
N LYS A 119 -13.06 0.24 4.13
CA LYS A 119 -13.18 -0.53 2.88
C LYS A 119 -12.05 -0.26 1.90
N SER A 120 -11.61 0.99 1.77
CA SER A 120 -10.50 1.35 0.89
C SER A 120 -9.16 0.81 1.39
N LEU A 121 -8.96 0.80 2.72
CA LEU A 121 -7.79 0.23 3.38
C LEU A 121 -7.73 -1.29 3.18
N ASP A 122 -8.87 -1.98 3.29
CA ASP A 122 -8.95 -3.42 3.00
C ASP A 122 -8.60 -3.72 1.53
N GLN A 123 -9.14 -2.94 0.59
CA GLN A 123 -8.81 -3.08 -0.84
C GLN A 123 -7.31 -2.85 -1.11
N LEU A 124 -6.71 -1.84 -0.49
CA LEU A 124 -5.28 -1.54 -0.60
C LEU A 124 -4.44 -2.66 0.00
N SER A 125 -4.81 -3.16 1.18
CA SER A 125 -4.15 -4.27 1.86
C SER A 125 -4.21 -5.56 1.04
N ALA A 126 -5.38 -5.88 0.47
CA ALA A 126 -5.55 -7.02 -0.42
C ALA A 126 -4.69 -6.89 -1.68
N ALA A 127 -4.59 -5.70 -2.27
CA ALA A 127 -3.74 -5.45 -3.44
C ALA A 127 -2.24 -5.64 -3.14
N LEU A 128 -1.81 -5.32 -1.92
CA LEU A 128 -0.42 -5.52 -1.48
C LEU A 128 -0.08 -7.01 -1.26
N TRP A 129 -0.97 -7.77 -0.63
CA TRP A 129 -0.74 -9.20 -0.39
C TRP A 129 -0.92 -10.06 -1.63
N HIS A 130 -1.91 -9.75 -2.46
CA HIS A 130 -2.34 -10.58 -3.58
C HIS A 130 -2.30 -9.80 -4.91
N PRO A 131 -1.09 -9.47 -5.42
CA PRO A 131 -0.91 -8.64 -6.61
C PRO A 131 -1.53 -9.24 -7.87
N TRP A 132 -1.62 -10.57 -7.95
CA TRP A 132 -2.25 -11.29 -9.06
C TRP A 132 -3.77 -11.08 -9.08
N LEU A 133 -4.43 -11.02 -7.92
CA LEU A 133 -5.87 -10.77 -7.83
C LEU A 133 -6.20 -9.33 -8.24
N ALA A 134 -5.37 -8.37 -7.83
CA ALA A 134 -5.50 -6.98 -8.25
C ALA A 134 -5.36 -6.81 -9.77
N ARG A 135 -4.53 -7.64 -10.42
CA ARG A 135 -4.33 -7.61 -11.87
C ARG A 135 -5.54 -8.22 -12.62
N LEU A 136 -6.17 -9.26 -12.07
CA LEU A 136 -7.35 -9.90 -12.66
C LEU A 136 -8.61 -9.03 -12.55
N SER A 137 -8.78 -8.32 -11.43
CA SER A 137 -9.92 -7.41 -11.25
C SER A 137 -9.92 -6.28 -12.30
N GLY A 138 -8.76 -5.74 -12.64
CA GLY A 138 -8.61 -4.75 -13.72
C GLY A 138 -8.99 -5.27 -15.11
N ILE A 139 -8.69 -6.54 -15.41
CA ILE A 139 -9.06 -7.19 -16.68
C ILE A 139 -10.57 -7.41 -16.74
N SER A 140 -11.17 -7.96 -15.68
CA SER A 140 -12.62 -8.19 -15.61
C SER A 140 -13.43 -6.89 -15.75
N ARG A 141 -12.94 -5.78 -15.20
CA ARG A 141 -13.59 -4.46 -15.28
C ARG A 141 -13.52 -3.86 -16.69
N ARG A 142 -12.52 -4.21 -17.49
CA ARG A 142 -12.40 -3.81 -18.91
C ARG A 142 -13.29 -4.64 -19.84
N LEU A 143 -13.52 -5.91 -19.51
CA LEU A 143 -14.36 -6.82 -20.28
C LEU A 143 -15.87 -6.62 -20.04
N ARG A 144 -16.25 -5.86 -19.01
CA ARG A 144 -17.64 -5.53 -18.68
C ARG A 144 -18.13 -4.21 -19.29
N LYS A 145 -17.27 -3.54 -20.06
CA LYS A 145 -17.62 -2.42 -20.92
C LYS A 145 -17.88 -2.94 -22.32
#